data_AF-A0A4D6KSE5-F1
#
_entry.id   AF-A0A4D6KSE5-F1
#
_cell.length_a   1.000
_cell.length_b   1.000
_cell.length_c   1.000
_cell.angle_alpha   90.00
_cell.angle_beta   90.00
_cell.angle_gamma   90.00
#
_symmetry.space_group_name_H-M   'P 1'
#
loop_
_entity.id
_entity.type
_entity.pdbx_description
1 polymer ?
#
loop_
_entity_poly.entity_id
_entity_poly.type
_entity_poly.pdbx_seq_one_letter_code
_entity_poly.pdbx_strand_id
1 'polypeptide(L)'
;MEPKDDFVPSAFEFIPQNVPDTETNRNMLKNVLRIAGVSDLDSHPRKTILLKTLQYHLSTHSITESLLETLEFLEELFRCEASPVTATMTAAYCAVAVECTTKYLKLNPHHHNPLYRRAVNSIWRVRIASMNSSGSSEGSLLLSGELEQWRKDIEASLLDSEVMKRLASIDTKRDAMVKLKAFLDEACTDLDPSHAVYEASSHPQPRHFYISSVKYIENYFPVRELKVSSSHSPKHRHHSK
;
A
#
# COMPACT_ATOMS: atom_id res chain seq x y z
N MET A 1 51.14 22.63 -37.17
CA MET A 1 51.54 22.20 -35.81
C MET A 1 50.27 22.32 -34.98
N GLU A 2 49.66 21.15 -34.80
CA GLU A 2 48.28 20.89 -34.34
C GLU A 2 48.13 20.98 -32.80
N PRO A 3 46.89 20.97 -32.27
CA PRO A 3 46.47 21.72 -31.09
C PRO A 3 46.60 20.94 -29.77
N LYS A 4 46.43 21.64 -28.64
CA LYS A 4 46.18 21.04 -27.33
C LYS A 4 44.85 21.54 -26.79
N ASP A 5 43.96 20.56 -26.71
CA ASP A 5 42.67 20.45 -26.05
C ASP A 5 42.45 21.35 -24.83
N ASP A 6 41.52 22.30 -24.96
CA ASP A 6 40.78 22.84 -23.82
C ASP A 6 39.49 22.02 -23.64
N PHE A 7 39.37 21.51 -22.43
CA PHE A 7 38.36 20.59 -21.94
C PHE A 7 36.99 21.27 -21.86
N VAL A 8 36.05 20.87 -22.72
CA VAL A 8 34.62 21.20 -22.62
C VAL A 8 33.95 20.18 -21.71
N PRO A 9 33.29 20.56 -20.59
CA PRO A 9 32.39 19.67 -19.88
C PRO A 9 31.13 19.46 -20.72
N SER A 10 31.10 18.31 -21.40
CA SER A 10 29.96 17.79 -22.14
C SER A 10 28.76 17.59 -21.22
N ALA A 11 27.60 17.99 -21.74
CA ALA A 11 26.29 17.73 -21.20
C ALA A 11 26.08 16.24 -20.93
N PHE A 12 26.18 15.83 -19.66
CA PHE A 12 25.42 14.68 -19.19
C PHE A 12 24.02 15.17 -18.87
N GLU A 13 23.18 15.07 -19.90
CA GLU A 13 21.73 15.06 -19.78
C GLU A 13 21.34 14.11 -18.65
N PHE A 14 20.91 14.71 -17.54
CA PHE A 14 20.06 14.04 -16.56
C PHE A 14 18.80 13.61 -17.30
N ILE A 15 18.68 12.33 -17.60
CA ILE A 15 17.38 11.73 -17.92
C ILE A 15 16.66 11.60 -16.58
N PRO A 16 15.62 12.39 -16.25
CA PRO A 16 14.73 12.00 -15.18
C PRO A 16 14.07 10.70 -15.64
N GLN A 17 14.42 9.59 -14.99
CA GLN A 17 13.51 8.45 -14.93
C GLN A 17 12.23 8.99 -14.33
N ASN A 18 11.22 9.19 -15.18
CA ASN A 18 9.85 9.45 -14.79
C ASN A 18 9.36 8.24 -13.99
N VAL A 19 9.71 8.22 -12.70
CA VAL A 19 8.94 7.51 -11.69
C VAL A 19 7.66 8.33 -11.57
N PRO A 20 6.49 7.82 -11.98
CA PRO A 20 5.26 8.56 -11.77
C PRO A 20 5.10 8.77 -10.27
N ASP A 21 5.16 10.02 -9.84
CA ASP A 21 5.03 10.40 -8.45
C ASP A 21 3.83 9.69 -7.85
N THR A 22 4.03 9.05 -6.70
CA THR A 22 2.97 8.42 -5.89
C THR A 22 1.81 9.37 -5.63
N GLU A 23 2.06 10.69 -5.65
CA GLU A 23 1.07 11.75 -5.54
C GLU A 23 0.18 11.87 -6.79
N THR A 24 0.74 11.71 -7.99
CA THR A 24 -0.01 11.74 -9.25
C THR A 24 -0.90 10.51 -9.37
N ASN A 25 -0.39 9.31 -9.05
CA ASN A 25 -1.19 8.08 -9.01
C ASN A 25 -2.27 8.13 -7.92
N ARG A 26 -1.95 8.71 -6.75
CA ARG A 26 -2.91 8.98 -5.67
C ARG A 26 -4.03 9.92 -6.12
N ASN A 27 -3.69 11.02 -6.77
CA ASN A 27 -4.67 11.99 -7.26
C ASN A 27 -5.49 11.42 -8.43
N MET A 28 -4.90 10.56 -9.26
CA MET A 28 -5.62 9.80 -10.28
C MET A 28 -6.59 8.80 -9.64
N LEU A 29 -6.18 8.02 -8.63
CA LEU A 29 -7.07 7.10 -7.92
C LEU A 29 -8.21 7.84 -7.22
N LYS A 30 -7.90 8.91 -6.49
CA LYS A 30 -8.89 9.82 -5.89
C LYS A 30 -9.85 10.37 -6.93
N ASN A 31 -9.35 10.84 -8.07
CA ASN A 31 -10.19 11.41 -9.12
C ASN A 31 -11.01 10.34 -9.83
N VAL A 32 -10.47 9.16 -10.12
CA VAL A 32 -11.22 8.04 -10.74
C VAL A 32 -12.33 7.56 -9.80
N LEU A 33 -12.04 7.43 -8.50
CA LEU A 33 -13.04 7.04 -7.50
C LEU A 33 -14.09 8.14 -7.27
N ARG A 34 -13.70 9.42 -7.33
CA ARG A 34 -14.59 10.57 -7.15
C ARG A 34 -15.45 10.86 -8.38
N ILE A 35 -14.89 10.75 -9.59
CA ILE A 35 -15.62 10.88 -10.87
C ILE A 35 -16.62 9.72 -11.01
N ALA A 36 -16.25 8.52 -10.58
CA ALA A 36 -17.19 7.41 -10.47
C ALA A 36 -18.30 7.70 -9.43
N GLY A 37 -18.06 8.56 -8.43
CA GLY A 37 -19.01 8.92 -7.37
C GLY A 37 -20.24 9.76 -7.79
N VAL A 38 -20.45 10.03 -9.08
CA VAL A 38 -21.64 10.79 -9.55
C VAL A 38 -22.77 9.88 -10.02
N SER A 39 -22.57 8.56 -10.11
CA SER A 39 -23.63 7.65 -10.49
C SER A 39 -23.78 6.51 -9.49
N ASP A 40 -25.05 6.23 -9.19
CA ASP A 40 -25.67 5.13 -8.45
C ASP A 40 -25.29 3.75 -9.02
N LEU A 41 -23.99 3.53 -9.24
CA LEU A 41 -23.41 2.29 -9.67
C LEU A 41 -22.77 1.62 -8.46
N ASP A 42 -23.29 0.43 -8.18
CA ASP A 42 -22.75 -0.66 -7.38
C ASP A 42 -21.34 -0.37 -6.86
N SER A 43 -21.23 -0.20 -5.55
CA SER A 43 -19.98 0.05 -4.84
C SER A 43 -19.16 -1.23 -4.66
N HIS A 44 -19.76 -2.40 -4.91
CA HIS A 44 -19.14 -3.72 -4.83
C HIS A 44 -17.88 -3.87 -5.71
N PRO A 45 -17.84 -3.41 -6.98
CA PRO A 45 -16.64 -3.43 -7.81
C PRO A 45 -15.53 -2.54 -7.24
N ARG A 46 -15.86 -1.41 -6.60
CA ARG A 46 -14.85 -0.52 -5.97
C ARG A 46 -14.22 -1.19 -4.76
N LYS A 47 -15.05 -1.75 -3.86
CA LYS A 47 -14.57 -2.56 -2.73
C LYS A 47 -13.69 -3.70 -3.23
N THR A 48 -14.13 -4.41 -4.26
CA THR A 48 -13.37 -5.51 -4.87
C THR A 48 -12.00 -5.05 -5.39
N ILE A 49 -11.92 -3.92 -6.10
CA ILE A 49 -10.64 -3.37 -6.60
C ILE A 49 -9.71 -2.99 -5.44
N LEU A 50 -10.24 -2.33 -4.40
CA LEU A 50 -9.45 -1.93 -3.24
C LEU A 50 -8.93 -3.15 -2.46
N LEU A 51 -9.77 -4.16 -2.20
CA LEU A 51 -9.35 -5.40 -1.54
C LEU A 51 -8.32 -6.16 -2.37
N LYS A 52 -8.47 -6.22 -3.71
CA LYS A 52 -7.44 -6.79 -4.59
C LYS A 52 -6.12 -6.02 -4.53
N THR A 53 -6.18 -4.70 -4.39
CA THR A 53 -4.99 -3.86 -4.19
C THR A 53 -4.28 -4.23 -2.88
N LEU A 54 -5.03 -4.41 -1.79
CA LEU A 54 -4.48 -4.87 -0.50
C LEU A 54 -3.87 -6.28 -0.62
N GLN A 55 -4.53 -7.21 -1.33
CA GLN A 55 -4.00 -8.57 -1.58
C GLN A 55 -2.68 -8.53 -2.35
N TYR A 56 -2.55 -7.65 -3.34
CA TYR A 56 -1.30 -7.45 -4.09
C TYR A 56 -0.18 -6.90 -3.19
N HIS A 57 -0.48 -5.95 -2.31
CA HIS A 57 0.50 -5.45 -1.35
C HIS A 57 0.95 -6.51 -0.33
N LEU A 58 0.02 -7.39 0.10
CA LEU A 58 0.36 -8.54 0.93
C LEU A 58 1.28 -9.53 0.21
N SER A 59 0.99 -9.89 -1.04
CA SER A 59 1.80 -10.85 -1.79
C SER A 59 3.22 -10.31 -2.04
N THR A 60 3.34 -9.01 -2.28
CA THR A 60 4.63 -8.32 -2.46
C THR A 60 5.33 -7.95 -1.15
N HIS A 61 4.73 -8.27 0.02
CA HIS A 61 5.26 -7.95 1.35
C HIS A 61 5.62 -6.45 1.52
N SER A 62 4.89 -5.57 0.82
CA SER A 62 5.16 -4.15 0.72
C SER A 62 4.16 -3.37 1.56
N ILE A 63 4.65 -2.78 2.66
CA ILE A 63 3.85 -1.96 3.59
C ILE A 63 4.22 -0.49 3.44
N THR A 64 3.31 0.26 2.83
CA THR A 64 3.49 1.67 2.46
C THR A 64 2.31 2.51 2.92
N GLU A 65 2.48 3.83 2.99
CA GLU A 65 1.40 4.75 3.38
C GLU A 65 0.18 4.69 2.45
N SER A 66 0.34 4.21 1.21
CA SER A 66 -0.78 3.94 0.29
C SER A 66 -1.76 2.88 0.81
N LEU A 67 -1.32 1.97 1.70
CA LEU A 67 -2.22 1.03 2.36
C LEU A 67 -3.15 1.73 3.35
N LEU A 68 -2.67 2.76 4.07
CA LEU A 68 -3.51 3.57 4.94
C LEU A 68 -4.61 4.25 4.13
N GLU A 69 -4.26 4.81 2.98
CA GLU A 69 -5.22 5.45 2.07
C GLU A 69 -6.25 4.45 1.54
N THR A 70 -5.81 3.26 1.15
CA THR A 70 -6.71 2.21 0.66
C THR A 70 -7.72 1.79 1.74
N LEU A 71 -7.28 1.67 2.99
CA LEU A 71 -8.14 1.36 4.14
C LEU A 71 -9.08 2.53 4.48
N GLU A 72 -8.61 3.77 4.42
CA GLU A 72 -9.44 4.97 4.60
C GLU A 72 -10.56 5.05 3.54
N PHE A 73 -10.26 4.76 2.27
CA PHE A 73 -11.27 4.69 1.23
C PHE A 73 -12.27 3.56 1.42
N LEU A 74 -11.82 2.40 1.89
CA LEU A 74 -12.71 1.28 2.21
C LEU A 74 -13.68 1.67 3.35
N GLU A 75 -13.20 2.41 4.34
CA GLU A 75 -14.03 2.87 5.46
C GLU A 75 -15.08 3.88 5.00
N GLU A 76 -14.71 4.82 4.12
CA GLU A 76 -15.66 5.74 3.50
C GLU A 76 -16.75 4.99 2.71
N LEU A 77 -16.38 3.96 1.94
CA LEU A 77 -17.36 3.13 1.23
C LEU A 77 -18.26 2.34 2.19
N PHE A 78 -17.71 1.76 3.26
CA PHE A 78 -18.52 1.07 4.26
C PHE A 78 -19.52 2.00 4.94
N ARG A 79 -19.11 3.24 5.28
CA ARG A 79 -20.01 4.25 5.85
C ARG A 79 -21.12 4.64 4.88
N CYS A 80 -20.82 4.86 3.60
CA CYS A 80 -21.83 5.18 2.59
C CYS A 80 -22.91 4.09 2.46
N GLU A 81 -22.55 2.84 2.72
CA GLU A 81 -23.45 1.69 2.60
C GLU A 81 -24.07 1.24 3.94
N ALA A 82 -23.87 2.02 5.01
CA ALA A 82 -24.24 1.62 6.37
C ALA A 82 -23.71 0.22 6.79
N SER A 83 -22.60 -0.21 6.17
CA SER A 83 -21.88 -1.42 6.54
C SER A 83 -20.98 -1.14 7.74
N PRO A 84 -20.93 -2.02 8.75
CA PRO A 84 -20.08 -1.80 9.91
C PRO A 84 -18.60 -1.89 9.53
N VAL A 85 -17.79 -0.99 10.08
CA VAL A 85 -16.32 -1.14 10.07
C VAL A 85 -15.95 -2.20 11.09
N THR A 86 -15.33 -3.29 10.63
CA THR A 86 -15.03 -4.44 11.48
C THR A 86 -13.82 -4.20 12.38
N ALA A 87 -13.73 -4.99 13.46
CA ALA A 87 -12.58 -4.92 14.37
C ALA A 87 -11.26 -5.32 13.67
N THR A 88 -11.30 -6.21 12.68
CA THR A 88 -10.09 -6.57 11.92
C THR A 88 -9.61 -5.42 11.04
N MET A 89 -10.51 -4.61 10.50
CA MET A 89 -10.18 -3.44 9.70
C MET A 89 -9.47 -2.37 10.53
N THR A 90 -10.03 -2.05 11.71
CA THR A 90 -9.41 -1.08 12.63
C THR A 90 -8.05 -1.57 13.13
N ALA A 91 -7.92 -2.88 13.42
CA ALA A 91 -6.65 -3.50 13.77
C ALA A 91 -5.63 -3.45 12.62
N ALA A 92 -6.05 -3.74 11.39
CA ALA A 92 -5.21 -3.67 10.20
C ALA A 92 -4.71 -2.25 9.95
N TYR A 93 -5.59 -1.25 10.04
CA TYR A 93 -5.21 0.16 9.92
C TYR A 93 -4.17 0.56 10.96
N CYS A 94 -4.41 0.20 12.23
CA CYS A 94 -3.49 0.46 13.32
C CYS A 94 -2.10 -0.14 13.06
N ALA A 95 -2.03 -1.43 12.73
CA ALA A 95 -0.74 -2.09 12.53
C ALA A 95 0.02 -1.57 11.28
N VAL A 96 -0.70 -1.24 10.20
CA VAL A 96 -0.09 -0.60 9.02
C VAL A 96 0.47 0.78 9.37
N ALA A 97 -0.24 1.58 10.19
CA ALA A 97 0.22 2.91 10.60
C ALA A 97 1.50 2.81 11.45
N VAL A 98 1.51 1.84 12.38
CA VAL A 98 2.68 1.55 13.21
C VAL A 98 3.86 1.12 12.36
N GLU A 99 3.72 0.11 11.48
CA GLU A 99 4.82 -0.36 10.62
C GLU A 99 5.32 0.74 9.66
N CYS A 100 4.42 1.53 9.07
CA CYS A 100 4.82 2.66 8.21
C CYS A 100 5.69 3.68 8.95
N THR A 101 5.59 3.74 10.27
CA THR A 101 6.35 4.65 11.12
C THR A 101 7.61 4.00 11.68
N THR A 102 7.48 2.84 12.32
CA THR A 102 8.58 2.16 13.04
C THR A 102 9.60 1.52 12.11
N LYS A 103 9.28 1.26 10.83
CA LYS A 103 10.26 0.78 9.85
C LYS A 103 11.48 1.68 9.74
N TYR A 104 11.33 2.99 9.93
CA TYR A 104 12.46 3.94 9.92
C TYR A 104 13.34 3.79 11.16
N LEU A 105 12.79 3.40 12.30
CA LEU A 105 13.58 3.09 13.51
C LEU A 105 14.38 1.80 13.36
N LYS A 106 13.81 0.78 12.70
CA LYS A 106 14.52 -0.48 12.43
C LYS A 106 15.73 -0.28 11.52
N LEU A 107 15.61 0.64 10.56
CA LEU A 107 16.71 0.99 9.65
C LEU A 107 17.77 1.88 10.31
N ASN A 108 17.34 2.81 11.16
CA ASN A 108 18.24 3.72 11.88
C ASN A 108 17.60 4.15 13.22
N PRO A 109 17.93 3.46 14.34
CA PRO A 109 17.33 3.69 15.65
C PRO A 109 17.97 4.91 16.33
N HIS A 110 17.59 6.09 15.84
CA HIS A 110 18.13 7.36 16.31
C HIS A 110 17.05 8.43 16.44
N HIS A 111 17.03 9.19 17.54
CA HIS A 111 16.04 10.23 17.84
C HIS A 111 15.96 11.36 16.81
N HIS A 112 17.08 11.62 16.13
CA HIS A 112 17.17 12.62 15.07
C HIS A 112 16.93 12.05 13.67
N ASN A 113 16.42 10.82 13.54
CA ASN A 113 16.07 10.24 12.25
C ASN A 113 14.99 11.11 11.57
N PRO A 114 15.32 11.83 10.48
CA PRO A 114 14.39 12.77 9.87
C PRO A 114 13.23 12.06 9.17
N LEU A 115 13.44 10.83 8.67
CA LEU A 115 12.39 10.02 8.05
C LEU A 115 11.37 9.55 9.10
N TYR A 116 11.86 9.12 10.27
CA TYR A 116 10.99 8.77 11.38
C TYR A 116 10.14 9.97 11.82
N ARG A 117 10.77 11.12 12.09
CA ARG A 117 10.06 12.34 12.49
C ARG A 117 9.04 12.80 11.44
N ARG A 118 9.39 12.70 10.15
CA ARG A 118 8.48 13.00 9.05
C ARG A 118 7.25 12.09 9.09
N ALA A 119 7.45 10.78 9.24
CA ALA A 119 6.37 9.81 9.33
C ALA A 119 5.48 10.05 10.56
N VAL A 120 6.07 10.38 11.72
CA VAL A 120 5.30 10.74 12.92
C VAL A 120 4.40 11.95 12.65
N ASN A 121 4.94 13.00 12.02
CA ASN A 121 4.16 14.19 11.70
C ASN A 121 3.07 13.90 10.66
N SER A 122 3.39 13.21 9.55
CA SER A 122 2.42 12.99 8.47
C SER A 122 1.30 12.02 8.86
N ILE A 123 1.64 10.91 9.50
CA ILE A 123 0.68 9.83 9.82
C ILE A 123 -0.10 10.18 11.09
N TRP A 124 0.57 10.53 12.17
CA TRP A 124 -0.08 10.62 13.49
C TRP A 124 -0.64 12.02 13.78
N ARG A 125 0.14 13.06 13.50
CA ARG A 125 -0.23 14.45 13.84
C ARG A 125 -1.07 15.15 12.79
N VAL A 126 -0.99 14.73 11.54
CA VAL A 126 -1.80 15.29 10.46
C VAL A 126 -2.94 14.33 10.13
N ARG A 127 -2.63 13.16 9.57
CA ARG A 127 -3.65 12.22 9.07
C ARG A 127 -4.58 11.70 10.18
N ILE A 128 -4.06 10.98 11.17
CA ILE A 128 -4.88 10.40 12.26
C ILE A 128 -5.53 11.49 13.11
N ALA A 129 -4.83 12.58 13.43
CA ALA A 129 -5.42 13.69 14.18
C ALA A 129 -6.60 14.35 13.42
N SER A 130 -6.53 14.45 12.09
CA SER A 130 -7.59 15.04 11.26
C SER A 130 -8.87 14.19 11.20
N MET A 131 -8.77 12.89 11.47
CA MET A 131 -9.90 11.96 11.47
C MET A 131 -10.92 12.25 12.59
N ASN A 132 -10.50 12.95 13.64
CA ASN A 132 -11.38 13.41 14.73
C ASN A 132 -12.07 14.74 14.41
N SER A 133 -11.61 15.47 13.39
CA SER A 133 -11.99 16.87 13.13
C SER A 133 -12.66 17.09 11.77
N SER A 134 -12.75 16.06 10.91
CA SER A 134 -13.58 16.13 9.71
C SER A 134 -15.05 16.25 10.12
N GLY A 135 -15.73 17.32 9.70
CA GLY A 135 -17.08 17.73 10.13
C GLY A 135 -18.27 16.80 9.81
N SER A 136 -18.04 15.48 9.74
CA SER A 136 -19.06 14.47 9.96
C SER A 136 -19.35 14.39 11.47
N SER A 137 -20.63 14.39 11.86
CA SER A 137 -21.03 14.24 13.27
C SER A 137 -20.55 12.93 13.90
N GLU A 138 -20.20 11.94 13.08
CA GLU A 138 -19.48 10.72 13.43
C GLU A 138 -18.05 10.81 12.87
N GLY A 139 -17.04 10.86 13.73
CA GLY A 139 -15.63 10.79 13.33
C GLY A 139 -15.28 9.48 12.60
N SER A 140 -14.01 9.28 12.24
CA SER A 140 -13.61 8.01 11.60
C SER A 140 -13.82 6.82 12.53
N LEU A 141 -14.39 5.74 11.99
CA LEU A 141 -14.58 4.46 12.68
C LEU A 141 -13.29 3.62 12.75
N LEU A 142 -12.21 4.06 12.09
CA LEU A 142 -10.88 3.44 12.16
C LEU A 142 -10.15 3.74 13.47
N LEU A 143 -10.65 4.70 14.25
CA LEU A 143 -10.03 5.09 15.51
C LEU A 143 -10.35 4.07 16.59
N SER A 144 -9.31 3.42 17.10
CA SER A 144 -9.39 2.45 18.19
C SER A 144 -8.59 2.90 19.41
N GLY A 145 -8.91 2.34 20.58
CA GLY A 145 -8.10 2.57 21.78
C GLY A 145 -6.65 2.11 21.62
N GLU A 146 -6.42 1.05 20.82
CA GLU A 146 -5.09 0.58 20.47
C GLU A 146 -4.32 1.62 19.65
N LEU A 147 -4.97 2.23 18.65
CA LEU A 147 -4.36 3.27 17.80
C LEU A 147 -3.93 4.48 18.63
N GLU A 148 -4.77 4.92 19.57
CA GLU A 148 -4.43 6.04 20.45
C GLU A 148 -3.29 5.70 21.42
N GLN A 149 -3.19 4.46 21.89
CA GLN A 149 -2.05 4.04 22.70
C GLN A 149 -0.75 4.04 21.88
N TRP A 150 -0.79 3.53 20.64
CA TRP A 150 0.36 3.60 19.74
C TRP A 150 0.76 5.03 19.42
N ARG A 151 -0.20 5.93 19.24
CA ARG A 151 0.06 7.35 19.05
C ARG A 151 0.88 7.93 20.21
N LYS A 152 0.44 7.68 21.45
CA LYS A 152 1.13 8.16 22.66
C LYS A 152 2.56 7.62 22.74
N ASP A 153 2.73 6.32 22.51
CA ASP A 153 4.04 5.67 22.56
C ASP A 153 4.99 6.19 21.46
N ILE A 154 4.48 6.35 20.24
CA ILE A 154 5.23 6.89 19.10
C ILE A 154 5.60 8.35 19.32
N GLU A 155 4.70 9.19 19.82
CA GLU A 155 5.00 10.58 20.13
C GLU A 155 6.00 10.70 21.29
N ALA A 156 5.87 9.89 22.34
CA ALA A 156 6.82 9.85 23.46
C ALA A 156 8.24 9.45 23.01
N SER A 157 8.35 8.52 22.07
CA SER A 157 9.64 8.05 21.54
C SER A 157 10.49 9.14 20.86
N LEU A 158 9.88 10.26 20.47
CA LEU A 158 10.63 11.41 19.93
C LEU A 158 11.56 12.03 20.97
N LEU A 159 11.27 11.85 22.25
CA LEU A 159 12.02 12.39 23.39
C LEU A 159 12.62 11.30 24.28
N ASP A 160 12.02 10.10 24.31
CA ASP A 160 12.43 8.99 25.17
C ASP A 160 13.13 7.87 24.38
N SER A 161 14.41 7.64 24.69
CA SER A 161 15.24 6.61 24.08
C SER A 161 14.91 5.19 24.43
N GLU A 162 14.39 4.94 25.61
CA GLU A 162 13.98 3.60 26.00
C GLU A 162 12.68 3.22 25.29
N VAL A 163 11.75 4.17 25.16
CA VAL A 163 10.54 3.95 24.35
C VAL A 163 10.90 3.73 22.89
N MET A 164 11.83 4.52 22.31
CA MET A 164 12.28 4.31 20.93
C MET A 164 12.92 2.92 20.72
N LYS A 165 13.84 2.50 21.59
CA LYS A 165 14.47 1.17 21.48
C LYS A 165 13.45 0.06 21.56
N ARG A 166 12.47 0.18 22.47
CA ARG A 166 11.34 -0.75 22.59
C ARG A 166 10.53 -0.79 21.30
N LEU A 167 10.20 0.36 20.69
CA LEU A 167 9.47 0.39 19.41
C LEU A 167 10.27 -0.25 18.27
N ALA A 168 11.60 -0.04 18.24
CA ALA A 168 12.47 -0.59 17.21
C ALA A 168 12.61 -2.13 17.30
N SER A 169 12.41 -2.72 18.48
CA SER A 169 12.52 -4.17 18.68
C SER A 169 11.26 -4.97 18.32
N ILE A 170 10.12 -4.31 18.13
CA ILE A 170 8.84 -4.97 17.83
C ILE A 170 8.79 -5.35 16.34
N ASP A 171 8.36 -6.58 16.04
CA ASP A 171 8.14 -7.02 14.66
C ASP A 171 6.79 -6.53 14.11
N THR A 172 6.69 -5.21 13.97
CA THR A 172 5.52 -4.51 13.44
C THR A 172 5.19 -4.90 12.00
N LYS A 173 6.17 -5.40 11.22
CA LYS A 173 5.95 -5.82 9.83
C LYS A 173 5.12 -7.09 9.81
N ARG A 174 5.53 -8.10 10.59
CA ARG A 174 4.76 -9.34 10.71
C ARG A 174 3.36 -9.07 11.27
N ASP A 175 3.27 -8.24 12.30
CA ASP A 175 1.98 -7.89 12.91
C ASP A 175 1.02 -7.24 11.90
N ALA A 176 1.51 -6.26 11.13
CA ALA A 176 0.73 -5.61 10.08
C ALA A 176 0.28 -6.57 8.97
N MET A 177 1.16 -7.50 8.55
CA MET A 177 0.79 -8.52 7.57
C MET A 177 -0.30 -9.47 8.09
N VAL A 178 -0.18 -9.91 9.34
CA VAL A 178 -1.17 -10.82 9.97
C VAL A 178 -2.53 -10.15 10.08
N LYS A 179 -2.58 -8.90 10.58
CA LYS A 179 -3.83 -8.16 10.73
C LYS A 179 -4.46 -7.78 9.38
N LEU A 180 -3.64 -7.39 8.41
CA LEU A 180 -4.14 -7.09 7.06
C LEU A 180 -4.70 -8.35 6.37
N LYS A 181 -4.07 -9.51 6.60
CA LYS A 181 -4.62 -10.79 6.12
C LYS A 181 -5.93 -11.13 6.81
N ALA A 182 -6.02 -11.00 8.13
CA ALA A 182 -7.26 -11.25 8.87
C ALA A 182 -8.42 -10.37 8.36
N PHE A 183 -8.14 -9.09 8.09
CA PHE A 183 -9.11 -8.19 7.47
C PHE A 183 -9.54 -8.65 6.08
N LEU A 184 -8.60 -9.06 5.23
CA LEU A 184 -8.94 -9.53 3.88
C LEU A 184 -9.71 -10.84 3.89
N ASP A 185 -9.39 -11.76 4.80
CA ASP A 185 -10.12 -13.01 4.97
C ASP A 185 -11.59 -12.72 5.37
N GLU A 186 -11.84 -11.79 6.30
CA GLU A 186 -13.19 -11.34 6.69
C GLU A 186 -13.91 -10.59 5.55
N ALA A 187 -13.25 -9.61 4.93
CA ALA A 187 -13.87 -8.79 3.88
C ALA A 187 -14.16 -9.58 2.59
N CYS A 188 -13.37 -10.63 2.29
CA CYS A 188 -13.63 -11.49 1.14
C CYS A 188 -14.76 -12.50 1.38
N THR A 189 -15.00 -12.94 2.62
CA THR A 189 -16.18 -13.78 2.92
C THR A 189 -17.49 -13.03 2.72
N ASP A 190 -17.49 -11.72 2.94
CA ASP A 190 -18.69 -10.89 2.77
C ASP A 190 -19.03 -10.61 1.29
N LEU A 191 -18.03 -10.56 0.41
CA LEU A 191 -18.22 -10.28 -1.02
C LEU A 191 -18.52 -11.52 -1.86
N ASP A 192 -18.29 -12.72 -1.33
CA ASP A 192 -18.62 -13.97 -2.02
C ASP A 192 -19.31 -14.96 -1.07
N PRO A 193 -20.63 -14.84 -0.86
CA PRO A 193 -21.39 -15.78 -0.05
C PRO A 193 -21.33 -17.22 -0.58
N SER A 194 -20.93 -17.42 -1.84
CA SER A 194 -20.80 -18.75 -2.42
C SER A 194 -19.67 -19.57 -1.79
N HIS A 195 -18.71 -18.93 -1.10
CA HIS A 195 -17.70 -19.61 -0.30
C HIS A 195 -18.23 -20.19 1.02
N ALA A 196 -19.29 -19.60 1.60
CA ALA A 196 -19.88 -20.08 2.86
C ALA A 196 -20.76 -21.34 2.70
N VAL A 197 -21.20 -21.64 1.47
CA VAL A 197 -22.14 -22.75 1.20
C VAL A 197 -21.45 -24.11 1.09
N TYR A 198 -20.12 -24.18 0.97
CA TYR A 198 -19.40 -25.45 0.80
C TYR A 198 -18.91 -26.11 2.08
N GLU A 199 -18.90 -25.42 3.23
CA GLU A 199 -18.51 -26.05 4.51
C GLU A 199 -19.63 -26.90 5.14
N ALA A 200 -20.88 -26.79 4.67
CA ALA A 200 -22.00 -27.61 5.14
C ALA A 200 -22.12 -28.96 4.42
N SER A 201 -21.34 -29.23 3.37
CA SER A 201 -21.38 -30.54 2.70
C SER A 201 -20.00 -31.03 2.22
N SER A 202 -19.46 -31.98 2.99
CA SER A 202 -18.56 -33.08 2.58
C SER A 202 -17.14 -32.78 2.05
N HIS A 203 -16.17 -33.23 2.87
CA HIS A 203 -14.89 -33.91 2.55
C HIS A 203 -13.72 -33.09 1.93
N PRO A 204 -12.47 -33.25 2.41
CA PRO A 204 -11.35 -32.38 2.03
C PRO A 204 -10.70 -32.84 0.71
N GLN A 205 -10.63 -31.95 -0.28
CA GLN A 205 -9.78 -32.10 -1.47
C GLN A 205 -8.80 -30.92 -1.60
N PRO A 206 -7.59 -31.14 -2.13
CA PRO A 206 -6.46 -30.27 -1.93
C PRO A 206 -6.50 -29.00 -2.78
N ARG A 207 -6.09 -27.90 -2.13
CA ARG A 207 -5.73 -26.57 -2.62
C ARG A 207 -5.41 -26.51 -4.14
N HIS A 208 -6.39 -26.15 -4.95
CA HIS A 208 -6.17 -25.75 -6.35
C HIS A 208 -6.96 -24.53 -6.84
N PHE A 209 -7.62 -23.77 -5.95
CA PHE A 209 -8.44 -22.61 -6.35
C PHE A 209 -7.72 -21.26 -6.36
N TYR A 210 -6.43 -21.19 -6.03
CA TYR A 210 -5.66 -19.93 -6.06
C TYR A 210 -5.33 -19.43 -7.48
N ILE A 211 -5.62 -20.21 -8.54
CA ILE A 211 -5.19 -19.90 -9.92
C ILE A 211 -6.34 -19.42 -10.81
N SER A 212 -7.61 -19.64 -10.43
CA SER A 212 -8.74 -19.27 -11.31
C SER A 212 -9.00 -17.76 -11.36
N SER A 213 -8.69 -17.03 -10.29
CA SER A 213 -8.95 -15.59 -10.18
C SER A 213 -7.88 -14.71 -10.85
N VAL A 214 -6.71 -15.27 -11.17
CA VAL A 214 -5.62 -14.54 -11.87
C VAL A 214 -5.99 -14.32 -13.35
N LYS A 215 -6.65 -15.29 -13.98
CA LYS A 215 -7.07 -15.19 -15.39
C LYS A 215 -8.15 -14.14 -15.65
N TYR A 216 -8.92 -13.75 -14.65
CA TYR A 216 -9.93 -12.70 -14.80
C TYR A 216 -9.31 -11.29 -14.82
N ILE A 217 -8.12 -11.12 -14.23
CA ILE A 217 -7.43 -9.82 -14.16
C ILE A 217 -6.64 -9.54 -15.46
N GLU A 218 -6.04 -10.56 -16.08
CA GLU A 218 -5.38 -10.40 -17.39
C GLU A 218 -6.32 -9.88 -18.48
N ASN A 219 -7.63 -10.15 -18.37
CA ASN A 219 -8.63 -9.69 -19.33
C ASN A 219 -9.05 -8.21 -19.17
N TYR A 220 -8.85 -7.61 -18.00
CA TYR A 220 -9.22 -6.19 -17.74
C TYR A 220 -8.01 -5.24 -17.69
N PHE A 221 -6.80 -5.77 -17.49
CA PHE A 221 -5.55 -5.02 -17.56
C PHE A 221 -4.53 -5.80 -18.41
N PRO A 222 -4.52 -5.62 -19.74
CA PRO A 222 -3.48 -6.23 -20.57
C PRO A 222 -2.14 -5.58 -20.22
N VAL A 223 -1.29 -6.31 -19.52
CA VAL A 223 0.13 -5.99 -19.40
C VAL A 223 0.69 -6.00 -20.82
N ARG A 224 1.05 -4.83 -21.35
CA ARG A 224 1.77 -4.76 -22.62
C ARG A 224 3.13 -5.40 -22.40
N GLU A 225 3.29 -6.64 -22.87
CA GLU A 225 4.61 -7.24 -22.99
C GLU A 225 5.48 -6.33 -23.86
N LEU A 226 6.49 -5.73 -23.25
CA LEU A 226 7.61 -5.15 -23.96
C LEU A 226 8.31 -6.30 -24.69
N LYS A 227 8.03 -6.44 -25.99
CA LYS A 227 8.87 -7.22 -26.90
C LYS A 227 10.30 -6.73 -26.75
N VAL A 228 11.12 -7.51 -26.05
CA VAL A 228 12.57 -7.39 -26.13
C VAL A 228 12.95 -7.78 -27.56
N SER A 229 13.19 -6.76 -28.37
CA SER A 229 13.79 -6.89 -29.69
C SER A 229 15.20 -7.47 -29.53
N SER A 230 15.33 -8.78 -29.68
CA SER A 230 16.61 -9.48 -29.83
C SER A 230 17.34 -8.90 -31.04
N SER A 231 18.33 -8.04 -30.80
CA SER A 231 19.25 -7.56 -31.82
C SER A 231 20.14 -8.71 -32.30
N HIS A 232 19.88 -9.15 -33.53
CA HIS A 232 20.78 -10.01 -34.29
C HIS A 232 22.08 -9.25 -34.59
N SER A 233 23.21 -9.71 -34.04
CA SER A 233 24.55 -9.27 -34.45
C SER A 233 24.93 -9.85 -35.82
N PRO A 234 25.37 -9.04 -36.80
CA PRO A 234 25.97 -9.56 -38.02
C PRO A 234 27.44 -9.94 -37.77
N LYS A 235 27.80 -11.16 -38.17
CA LYS A 235 29.16 -11.69 -38.19
C LYS A 235 30.05 -10.85 -39.13
N HIS A 236 31.16 -10.33 -38.61
CA HIS A 236 32.27 -9.85 -39.40
C HIS A 236 32.82 -10.99 -40.28
N ARG A 237 32.81 -10.80 -41.59
CA ARG A 237 33.53 -11.65 -42.54
C ARG A 237 34.83 -10.93 -42.92
N HIS A 238 35.95 -11.51 -42.48
CA HIS A 238 37.26 -11.23 -43.03
C HIS A 238 37.27 -11.53 -44.53
N HIS A 239 37.81 -10.63 -45.34
CA HIS A 239 38.53 -11.01 -46.54
C HIS A 239 39.76 -10.13 -46.73
N SER A 240 40.91 -10.79 -46.64
CA SER A 240 42.20 -10.36 -47.15
C SER A 240 42.15 -10.17 -48.68
N LYS A 241 42.69 -9.05 -49.16
CA LYS A 241 43.85 -8.99 -50.05
C LYS A 241 44.26 -7.54 -50.26
#